data_AF-A0ABD2TDM8-F1
#
_entry.id   AF-A0ABD2TDM8-F1
#
_cell.length_a   1.000
_cell.length_b   1.000
_cell.length_c   1.000
_cell.angle_alpha   90.00
_cell.angle_beta   90.00
_cell.angle_gamma   90.00
#
_symmetry.space_group_name_H-M   'P 1'
#
loop_
_entity.id
_entity.type
_entity.pdbx_description
1 polymer ?
#
loop_
_entity_poly.entity_id
_entity_poly.type
_entity_poly.pdbx_seq_one_letter_code
_entity_poly.pdbx_strand_id
1 'polypeptide(L)'
;MRLTLFPLVILQLHKLKRILELLPKLPPPLPPPMSRRSFRDQLKIFFKEKRAAGCPSFFWYFATLTVQVPCFFLWITTITRMSLYHHEGFDCGGILWFQNLTEFPSGVLGPVFPLLIAGLHYINIQVSFQKSSVEKMSGPVGLIAKYYQKYLGVLTLVILFITFNMPQGSLVFWLTNSSMTVIQQLSLKHPDVRKKLGLPQKDPQLEGAHPKELVNPGEIKIDPSKNQSKISVQNLSPQELVNLSIKHLAGGRKDEAMSFLRLAIAKDPENVRALLIIGQTLLQDGSLPEATEYLERTIAKLLLKENQKEIEDVDLLILSSQWAGVACIRQGKMGEGLAHLERIATLKEPDDPKSKAHYYDGLVLLSSTLINAGRKKDAINYLQMATAYDESYREFLQQCENEEDLISNDLATRRRD
;
A
#
# COMPACT_ATOMS: atom_id res chain seq x y z
N MET A 1 -0.11 -22.65 30.92
CA MET A 1 0.64 -22.38 29.67
C MET A 1 0.54 -20.93 29.18
N ARG A 2 -0.65 -20.40 28.87
CA ARG A 2 -0.73 -19.00 28.38
C ARG A 2 -0.18 -17.98 29.38
N LEU A 3 -0.50 -18.14 30.67
CA LEU A 3 0.05 -17.32 31.75
C LEU A 3 1.57 -17.47 31.91
N THR A 4 2.12 -18.68 31.71
CA THR A 4 3.57 -18.92 31.82
C THR A 4 4.35 -18.32 30.65
N LEU A 5 3.74 -18.23 29.45
CA LEU A 5 4.32 -17.56 28.29
C LEU A 5 4.06 -16.05 28.27
N PHE A 6 3.21 -15.52 29.14
CA PHE A 6 2.85 -14.10 29.14
C PHE A 6 4.04 -13.15 29.39
N PRO A 7 4.98 -13.44 30.31
CA PRO A 7 6.19 -12.61 30.46
C PRO A 7 7.03 -12.52 29.18
N LEU A 8 7.12 -13.61 28.40
CA LEU A 8 7.81 -13.61 27.11
C LEU A 8 7.12 -12.69 26.10
N VAL A 9 5.77 -12.69 26.08
CA VAL A 9 5.00 -11.76 25.25
C VAL A 9 5.28 -10.31 25.64
N ILE A 10 5.28 -9.99 26.94
CA ILE A 10 5.60 -8.64 27.43
C ILE A 10 7.02 -8.24 27.01
N LEU A 11 8.00 -9.13 27.19
CA LEU A 11 9.39 -8.87 26.81
C LEU A 11 9.51 -8.62 25.30
N GLN A 12 8.82 -9.43 24.48
CA GLN A 12 8.75 -9.24 23.03
C GLN A 12 8.23 -7.83 22.70
N LEU A 13 7.11 -7.41 23.29
CA LEU A 13 6.52 -6.09 23.03
C LEU A 13 7.47 -4.94 23.39
N HIS A 14 8.23 -5.06 24.48
CA HIS A 14 9.25 -4.07 24.85
C HIS A 14 10.40 -4.02 23.83
N LYS A 15 10.86 -5.17 23.32
CA LYS A 15 11.89 -5.22 22.28
C LYS A 15 11.40 -4.63 20.96
N LEU A 16 10.14 -4.90 20.58
CA LEU A 16 9.51 -4.32 19.40
C LEU A 16 9.33 -2.80 19.52
N LYS A 17 8.93 -2.31 20.70
CA LYS A 17 8.90 -0.86 21.00
C LYS A 17 10.27 -0.23 20.75
N ARG A 18 11.33 -0.82 21.30
CA ARG A 18 12.69 -0.29 21.14
C ARG A 18 13.15 -0.32 19.68
N ILE A 19 12.78 -1.34 18.92
CA ILE A 19 13.04 -1.40 17.47
C ILE A 19 12.33 -0.24 16.76
N LEU A 20 11.04 -0.02 17.03
CA LEU A 20 10.25 1.03 16.38
C LEU A 20 10.78 2.44 16.68
N GLU A 21 11.29 2.70 17.89
CA GLU A 21 11.91 3.97 18.27
C GLU A 21 13.25 4.24 17.56
N LEU A 22 14.01 3.18 17.27
CA LEU A 22 15.35 3.30 16.68
C LEU A 22 15.34 3.21 15.15
N LEU A 23 14.35 2.53 14.55
CA LEU A 23 14.28 2.29 13.11
C LEU A 23 14.33 3.59 12.27
N PRO A 24 13.61 4.68 12.61
CA PRO A 24 13.68 5.94 11.86
C PRO A 24 15.04 6.66 11.97
N LYS A 25 15.86 6.30 12.96
CA LYS A 25 17.20 6.88 13.18
C LYS A 25 18.30 6.10 12.45
N LEU A 26 17.98 4.90 11.95
CA LEU A 26 18.93 4.06 11.22
C LEU A 26 18.91 4.41 9.73
N PRO A 27 20.03 4.22 9.01
CA PRO A 27 20.04 4.39 7.56
C PRO A 27 19.04 3.42 6.90
N PRO A 28 18.51 3.76 5.70
CA PRO A 28 17.60 2.86 5.00
C PRO A 28 18.32 1.53 4.65
N PRO A 29 17.62 0.39 4.71
CA PRO A 29 18.20 -0.91 4.35
C PRO A 29 18.46 -1.03 2.84
N LEU A 30 17.74 -0.26 2.03
CA LEU A 30 17.93 -0.14 0.59
C LEU A 30 18.85 1.04 0.27
N PRO A 31 19.68 0.94 -0.78
CA PRO A 31 20.53 2.04 -1.19
C PRO A 31 19.64 3.24 -1.58
N PRO A 32 20.01 4.47 -1.19
CA PRO A 32 19.32 5.67 -1.66
C PRO A 32 19.30 5.71 -3.19
N PRO A 33 18.22 6.22 -3.82
CA PRO A 33 18.23 6.47 -5.25
C PRO A 33 19.43 7.38 -5.58
N MET A 34 20.19 7.02 -6.61
CA MET A 34 21.46 7.64 -7.04
C MET A 34 22.73 7.32 -6.22
N SER A 35 22.66 6.44 -5.22
CA SER A 35 23.87 5.91 -4.58
C SER A 35 24.49 4.79 -5.43
N ARG A 36 25.76 4.95 -5.84
CA ARG A 36 26.55 3.91 -6.54
C ARG A 36 26.91 2.69 -5.67
N ARG A 37 26.37 2.59 -4.45
CA ARG A 37 26.68 1.51 -3.50
C ARG A 37 25.89 0.25 -3.83
N SER A 38 26.58 -0.90 -3.72
CA SER A 38 25.91 -2.19 -3.85
C SER A 38 24.92 -2.42 -2.69
N PHE A 39 23.87 -3.21 -2.96
CA PHE A 39 22.90 -3.62 -1.94
C PHE A 39 23.56 -4.30 -0.73
N ARG A 40 24.59 -5.12 -0.97
CA ARG A 40 25.34 -5.83 0.08
C ARG A 40 26.07 -4.85 1.00
N ASP A 41 26.68 -3.81 0.44
CA ASP A 41 27.42 -2.82 1.23
C ASP A 41 26.49 -1.94 2.04
N GLN A 42 25.33 -1.57 1.47
CA GLN A 42 24.31 -0.84 2.21
C GLN A 42 23.76 -1.66 3.39
N LEU A 43 23.50 -2.96 3.20
CA LEU A 43 23.09 -3.85 4.28
C LEU A 43 24.17 -3.98 5.36
N LYS A 44 25.46 -4.09 5.00
CA LYS A 44 26.55 -4.12 5.97
C LYS A 44 26.57 -2.86 6.85
N ILE A 45 26.42 -1.68 6.23
CA ILE A 45 26.34 -0.40 6.94
C ILE A 45 25.13 -0.40 7.86
N PHE A 46 23.96 -0.78 7.35
CA PHE A 46 22.74 -0.87 8.15
C PHE A 46 22.91 -1.76 9.39
N PHE A 47 23.47 -2.97 9.23
CA PHE A 47 23.71 -3.87 10.37
C PHE A 47 24.78 -3.34 11.34
N LYS A 48 25.81 -2.65 10.85
CA LYS A 48 26.83 -2.00 11.67
C LYS A 48 26.22 -0.89 12.53
N GLU A 49 25.49 0.04 11.92
CA GLU A 49 24.80 1.14 12.60
C GLU A 49 23.73 0.62 13.57
N LYS A 50 22.99 -0.43 13.18
CA LYS A 50 22.03 -1.11 14.06
C LYS A 50 22.71 -1.64 15.32
N ARG A 51 23.87 -2.28 15.18
CA ARG A 51 24.65 -2.82 16.31
C ARG A 51 25.20 -1.69 17.19
N ALA A 52 25.72 -0.62 16.58
CA ALA A 52 26.23 0.55 17.29
C ALA A 52 25.12 1.26 18.10
N ALA A 53 23.91 1.35 17.55
CA ALA A 53 22.75 1.92 18.22
C ALA A 53 22.15 1.01 19.33
N GLY A 54 22.69 -0.20 19.54
CA GLY A 54 22.16 -1.17 20.50
C GLY A 54 20.74 -1.65 20.16
N CYS A 55 20.35 -1.62 18.89
CA CYS A 55 19.01 -1.97 18.46
C CYS A 55 18.79 -3.50 18.54
N PRO A 56 17.71 -3.99 19.18
CA PRO A 56 17.43 -5.41 19.29
C PRO A 56 17.33 -6.14 17.94
N SER A 57 17.55 -7.46 17.97
CA SER A 57 17.39 -8.29 16.79
C SER A 57 15.97 -8.25 16.23
N PHE A 58 15.81 -8.24 14.91
CA PHE A 58 14.48 -8.30 14.29
C PHE A 58 13.84 -9.70 14.43
N PHE A 59 14.59 -10.72 14.85
CA PHE A 59 14.00 -12.00 15.23
C PHE A 59 13.00 -11.89 16.41
N TRP A 60 13.06 -10.80 17.19
CA TRP A 60 12.03 -10.50 18.18
C TRP A 60 10.62 -10.32 17.59
N TYR A 61 10.45 -10.04 16.29
CA TYR A 61 9.12 -10.08 15.65
C TYR A 61 8.50 -11.49 15.67
N PHE A 62 9.33 -12.54 15.67
CA PHE A 62 8.89 -13.92 15.56
C PHE A 62 9.07 -14.73 16.86
N ALA A 63 9.77 -14.20 17.85
CA ALA A 63 10.16 -14.91 19.08
C ALA A 63 9.00 -15.68 19.75
N THR A 64 7.85 -15.02 19.90
CA THR A 64 6.69 -15.66 20.53
C THR A 64 6.06 -16.73 19.65
N LEU A 65 6.06 -16.57 18.31
CA LEU A 65 5.54 -17.58 17.38
C LEU A 65 6.39 -18.85 17.42
N THR A 66 7.72 -18.71 17.49
CA THR A 66 8.66 -19.83 17.58
C THR A 66 8.41 -20.71 18.81
N VAL A 67 7.91 -20.15 19.90
CA VAL A 67 7.58 -20.90 21.13
C VAL A 67 6.11 -21.34 21.14
N GLN A 68 5.18 -20.45 20.78
CA GLN A 68 3.75 -20.74 20.87
C GLN A 68 3.27 -21.79 19.87
N VAL A 69 3.79 -21.79 18.63
CA VAL A 69 3.34 -22.73 17.59
C VAL A 69 3.69 -24.18 17.94
N PRO A 70 4.94 -24.53 18.31
CA PRO A 70 5.26 -25.88 18.75
C PRO A 70 4.48 -26.32 19.99
N CYS A 71 4.32 -25.44 20.98
CA CYS A 71 3.50 -25.75 22.15
C CYS A 71 2.04 -26.04 21.75
N PHE A 72 1.44 -25.23 20.88
CA PHE A 72 0.08 -25.48 20.40
C PHE A 72 -0.06 -26.84 19.73
N PHE A 73 0.86 -27.17 18.80
CA PHE A 73 0.85 -28.46 18.11
C PHE A 73 1.07 -29.63 19.07
N LEU A 74 1.97 -29.52 20.04
CA LEU A 74 2.17 -30.54 21.06
C LEU A 74 0.87 -30.80 21.82
N TRP A 75 0.19 -29.75 22.30
CA TRP A 75 -1.04 -29.92 23.07
C TRP A 75 -2.22 -30.45 22.25
N ILE A 76 -2.47 -29.88 21.06
CA ILE A 76 -3.59 -30.33 20.23
C ILE A 76 -3.38 -31.79 19.81
N THR A 77 -2.15 -32.20 19.47
CA THR A 77 -1.86 -33.59 19.09
C THR A 77 -1.96 -34.54 20.29
N THR A 78 -1.45 -34.16 21.47
CA THR A 78 -1.59 -34.97 22.68
C THR A 78 -3.06 -35.20 23.04
N ILE A 79 -3.88 -34.15 23.05
CA ILE A 79 -5.30 -34.26 23.40
C ILE A 79 -6.06 -35.03 22.32
N THR A 80 -5.75 -34.80 21.04
CA THR A 80 -6.34 -35.57 19.94
C THR A 80 -6.03 -37.05 20.09
N ARG A 81 -4.79 -37.41 20.43
CA ARG A 81 -4.42 -38.81 20.69
C ARG A 81 -5.16 -39.36 21.91
N MET A 82 -5.26 -38.62 23.00
CA MET A 82 -6.01 -39.04 24.19
C MET A 82 -7.49 -39.30 23.87
N SER A 83 -8.12 -38.43 23.08
CA SER A 83 -9.49 -38.61 22.59
C SER A 83 -9.63 -39.85 21.69
N LEU A 84 -8.75 -40.02 20.70
CA LEU A 84 -8.84 -41.13 19.73
C LEU A 84 -8.51 -42.49 20.35
N TYR A 85 -7.64 -42.53 21.36
CA TYR A 85 -7.27 -43.76 22.07
C TYR A 85 -8.12 -44.01 23.32
N HIS A 86 -9.24 -43.29 23.50
CA HIS A 86 -10.15 -43.47 24.64
C HIS A 86 -9.44 -43.47 25.99
N HIS A 87 -8.60 -42.46 26.23
CA HIS A 87 -7.94 -42.31 27.52
C HIS A 87 -8.97 -42.23 28.65
N GLU A 88 -8.65 -42.80 29.81
CA GLU A 88 -9.59 -42.97 30.92
C GLU A 88 -10.26 -41.63 31.30
N GLY A 89 -11.60 -41.64 31.36
CA GLY A 89 -12.42 -40.48 31.70
C GLY A 89 -12.77 -39.54 30.53
N PHE A 90 -12.21 -39.74 29.33
CA PHE A 90 -12.60 -38.94 28.15
C PHE A 90 -13.96 -39.33 27.60
N ASP A 91 -14.35 -40.58 27.76
CA ASP A 91 -15.64 -41.15 27.39
C ASP A 91 -16.82 -40.60 28.19
N CYS A 92 -16.58 -40.06 29.39
CA CYS A 92 -17.59 -39.45 30.26
C CYS A 92 -17.33 -37.96 30.58
N GLY A 93 -16.35 -37.34 29.91
CA GLY A 93 -15.80 -36.02 30.26
C GLY A 93 -16.50 -34.80 29.61
N GLY A 94 -17.81 -34.85 29.37
CA GLY A 94 -18.55 -33.79 28.69
C GLY A 94 -19.13 -32.67 29.55
N ILE A 95 -19.73 -31.67 28.91
CA ILE A 95 -20.49 -30.60 29.56
C ILE A 95 -21.65 -30.12 28.67
N LEU A 96 -22.82 -29.92 29.28
CA LEU A 96 -24.03 -29.38 28.65
C LEU A 96 -24.51 -30.17 27.42
N TRP A 97 -24.03 -29.84 26.22
CA TRP A 97 -24.53 -30.35 24.93
C TRP A 97 -23.70 -31.50 24.33
N PHE A 98 -22.63 -31.91 24.98
CA PHE A 98 -21.86 -33.11 24.64
C PHE A 98 -21.46 -33.83 25.92
N GLN A 99 -21.39 -35.16 25.89
CA GLN A 99 -21.10 -35.99 27.07
C GLN A 99 -19.75 -36.72 26.96
N ASN A 100 -19.20 -36.80 25.76
CA ASN A 100 -18.03 -37.60 25.45
C ASN A 100 -16.99 -36.76 24.66
N LEU A 101 -15.75 -36.70 25.17
CA LEU A 101 -14.63 -35.99 24.56
C LEU A 101 -13.98 -36.75 23.39
N THR A 102 -14.31 -38.03 23.21
CA THR A 102 -13.79 -38.88 22.12
C THR A 102 -14.65 -38.76 20.86
N GLU A 103 -15.90 -38.33 21.00
CA GLU A 103 -16.83 -38.19 19.88
C GLU A 103 -16.48 -37.03 18.96
N PHE A 104 -17.07 -37.04 17.77
CA PHE A 104 -16.99 -35.93 16.81
C PHE A 104 -18.24 -35.06 16.92
N PRO A 105 -18.17 -33.76 16.55
CA PRO A 105 -19.32 -32.88 16.43
C PRO A 105 -20.46 -33.51 15.64
N SER A 106 -21.56 -33.85 16.33
CA SER A 106 -22.72 -34.49 15.73
C SER A 106 -24.02 -33.98 16.36
N GLY A 107 -25.15 -34.23 15.69
CA GLY A 107 -26.45 -33.72 16.12
C GLY A 107 -26.64 -32.21 15.92
N VAL A 108 -27.78 -31.71 16.39
CA VAL A 108 -28.22 -30.31 16.19
C VAL A 108 -27.25 -29.29 16.82
N LEU A 109 -26.65 -29.64 17.97
CA LEU A 109 -25.70 -28.80 18.69
C LEU A 109 -24.23 -29.12 18.38
N GLY A 110 -23.95 -30.07 17.49
CA GLY A 110 -22.60 -30.40 17.03
C GLY A 110 -21.82 -29.16 16.51
N PRO A 111 -22.43 -28.26 15.71
CA PRO A 111 -21.75 -27.08 15.18
C PRO A 111 -21.28 -26.05 16.21
N VAL A 112 -21.66 -26.15 17.50
CA VAL A 112 -21.37 -25.11 18.51
C VAL A 112 -19.87 -24.82 18.62
N PHE A 113 -19.02 -25.82 18.82
CA PHE A 113 -17.58 -25.59 18.91
C PHE A 113 -16.95 -25.11 17.58
N PRO A 114 -17.19 -25.77 16.43
CA PRO A 114 -16.72 -25.30 15.14
C PRO A 114 -17.02 -23.82 14.88
N LEU A 115 -18.27 -23.39 15.11
CA LEU A 115 -18.69 -22.01 14.89
C LEU A 115 -18.03 -21.04 15.87
N LEU A 116 -17.91 -21.41 17.15
CA LEU A 116 -17.23 -20.56 18.14
C LEU A 116 -15.73 -20.42 17.86
N ILE A 117 -15.05 -21.51 17.50
CA ILE A 117 -13.62 -21.48 17.16
C ILE A 117 -13.39 -20.62 15.91
N ALA A 118 -14.20 -20.81 14.86
CA ALA A 118 -14.14 -20.01 13.63
C ALA A 118 -14.43 -18.53 13.92
N GLY A 119 -15.47 -18.25 14.72
CA GLY A 119 -15.82 -16.90 15.15
C GLY A 119 -14.69 -16.22 15.92
N LEU A 120 -14.08 -16.90 16.89
CA LEU A 120 -12.92 -16.39 17.64
C LEU A 120 -11.70 -16.16 16.75
N HIS A 121 -11.45 -17.06 15.79
CA HIS A 121 -10.38 -16.87 14.81
C HIS A 121 -10.62 -15.62 13.95
N TYR A 122 -11.86 -15.43 13.47
CA TYR A 122 -12.24 -14.24 12.72
C TYR A 122 -12.11 -12.96 13.54
N ILE A 123 -12.59 -12.96 14.79
CA ILE A 123 -12.42 -11.84 15.74
C ILE A 123 -10.93 -11.54 15.93
N ASN A 124 -10.09 -12.57 16.14
CA ASN A 124 -8.65 -12.42 16.29
C ASN A 124 -8.01 -11.74 15.06
N ILE A 125 -8.44 -12.09 13.85
CA ILE A 125 -8.01 -11.42 12.61
C ILE A 125 -8.46 -9.96 12.60
N GLN A 126 -9.73 -9.67 12.87
CA GLN A 126 -10.27 -8.31 12.85
C GLN A 126 -9.60 -7.41 13.89
N VAL A 127 -9.31 -7.95 15.07
CA VAL A 127 -8.53 -7.26 16.10
C VAL A 127 -7.10 -7.05 15.61
N SER A 128 -6.44 -8.05 15.04
CA SER A 128 -5.04 -7.92 14.58
C SER A 128 -4.87 -6.94 13.41
N PHE A 129 -5.85 -6.89 12.50
CA PHE A 129 -5.85 -6.10 11.25
C PHE A 129 -6.86 -4.95 11.26
N GLN A 130 -7.18 -4.40 12.43
CA GLN A 130 -8.15 -3.32 12.59
C GLN A 130 -7.93 -2.22 11.54
N LYS A 131 -9.00 -1.79 10.83
CA LYS A 131 -8.96 -0.93 9.63
C LYS A 131 -7.95 0.22 9.72
N SER A 132 -7.91 0.91 10.87
CA SER A 132 -6.98 2.03 11.11
C SER A 132 -5.49 1.67 11.05
N SER A 133 -5.09 0.43 11.30
CA SER A 133 -3.68 0.00 11.20
C SER A 133 -3.29 -0.43 9.78
N VAL A 134 -4.23 -0.99 9.02
CA VAL A 134 -3.99 -1.49 7.64
C VAL A 134 -4.16 -0.36 6.61
N GLU A 135 -5.07 0.59 6.84
CA GLU A 135 -5.23 1.79 6.01
C GLU A 135 -4.09 2.80 6.23
N LYS A 136 -3.50 2.87 7.44
CA LYS A 136 -2.34 3.72 7.74
C LYS A 136 -1.03 3.21 7.10
N MET A 137 -0.95 1.94 6.70
CA MET A 137 0.17 1.41 5.92
C MET A 137 -0.08 1.65 4.43
N SER A 138 0.32 2.80 3.90
CA SER A 138 0.27 3.09 2.46
C SER A 138 1.43 2.41 1.70
N GLY A 139 1.20 1.95 0.48
CA GLY A 139 2.20 1.34 -0.41
C GLY A 139 2.10 -0.20 -0.54
N PRO A 140 3.13 -0.87 -1.12
CA PRO A 140 3.09 -2.32 -1.41
C PRO A 140 2.91 -3.18 -0.15
N VAL A 141 3.44 -2.75 1.00
CA VAL A 141 3.28 -3.44 2.29
C VAL A 141 1.83 -3.43 2.77
N GLY A 142 1.11 -2.33 2.57
CA GLY A 142 -0.31 -2.23 2.89
C GLY A 142 -1.18 -3.12 2.01
N LEU A 143 -0.83 -3.20 0.72
CA LEU A 143 -1.50 -4.10 -0.22
C LEU A 143 -1.32 -5.57 0.19
N ILE A 144 -0.09 -5.97 0.53
CA ILE A 144 0.23 -7.31 1.05
C ILE A 144 -0.57 -7.58 2.33
N ALA A 145 -0.63 -6.63 3.26
CA ALA A 145 -1.39 -6.77 4.50
C ALA A 145 -2.90 -6.98 4.26
N LYS A 146 -3.49 -6.25 3.29
CA LYS A 146 -4.91 -6.44 2.89
C LYS A 146 -5.17 -7.82 2.29
N TYR A 147 -4.30 -8.28 1.38
CA TYR A 147 -4.43 -9.62 0.80
C TYR A 147 -4.22 -10.70 1.86
N TYR A 148 -3.25 -10.53 2.75
CA TYR A 148 -3.00 -11.44 3.85
C TYR A 148 -4.18 -11.50 4.83
N GLN A 149 -4.80 -10.38 5.17
CA GLN A 149 -6.03 -10.34 5.96
C GLN A 149 -7.18 -11.11 5.29
N LYS A 150 -7.39 -10.91 3.98
CA LYS A 150 -8.39 -11.66 3.21
C LYS A 150 -8.09 -13.16 3.21
N TYR A 151 -6.83 -13.54 2.99
CA TYR A 151 -6.37 -14.93 3.03
C TYR A 151 -6.67 -15.58 4.38
N LEU A 152 -6.33 -14.92 5.49
CA LEU A 152 -6.66 -15.41 6.84
C LEU A 152 -8.18 -15.49 7.07
N GLY A 153 -8.95 -14.58 6.46
CA GLY A 153 -10.40 -14.66 6.43
C GLY A 153 -10.91 -15.95 5.77
N VAL A 154 -10.41 -16.27 4.57
CA VAL A 154 -10.73 -17.53 3.88
C VAL A 154 -10.29 -18.76 4.69
N LEU A 155 -9.11 -18.68 5.33
CA LEU A 155 -8.61 -19.74 6.22
C LEU A 155 -9.57 -20.03 7.38
N THR A 156 -10.40 -19.08 7.79
CA THR A 156 -11.45 -19.31 8.80
C THR A 156 -12.47 -20.36 8.37
N LEU A 157 -12.84 -20.39 7.07
CA LEU A 157 -13.74 -21.41 6.53
C LEU A 157 -13.08 -22.79 6.50
N VAL A 158 -11.77 -22.83 6.21
CA VAL A 158 -10.98 -24.07 6.26
C VAL A 158 -10.90 -24.58 7.70
N ILE A 159 -10.65 -23.70 8.67
CA ILE A 159 -10.64 -24.06 10.10
C ILE A 159 -12.01 -24.59 10.52
N LEU A 160 -13.10 -23.93 10.11
CA LEU A 160 -14.47 -24.39 10.40
C LEU A 160 -14.66 -25.84 9.91
N PHE A 161 -14.27 -26.13 8.67
CA PHE A 161 -14.34 -27.49 8.12
C PHE A 161 -13.47 -28.49 8.89
N ILE A 162 -12.22 -28.13 9.21
CA ILE A 162 -11.31 -28.98 10.00
C ILE A 162 -11.92 -29.30 11.37
N THR A 163 -12.54 -28.33 12.04
CA THR A 163 -13.10 -28.53 13.38
C THR A 163 -14.27 -29.50 13.43
N PHE A 164 -15.01 -29.71 12.33
CA PHE A 164 -16.01 -30.79 12.26
C PHE A 164 -15.38 -32.18 12.22
N ASN A 165 -14.14 -32.28 11.79
CA ASN A 165 -13.39 -33.53 11.63
C ASN A 165 -12.42 -33.79 12.79
N MET A 166 -12.64 -33.16 13.94
CA MET A 166 -11.83 -33.34 15.15
C MET A 166 -12.68 -33.82 16.32
N PRO A 167 -12.10 -34.62 17.24
CA PRO A 167 -12.81 -35.05 18.42
C PRO A 167 -13.08 -33.87 19.38
N GLN A 168 -14.17 -33.96 20.15
CA GLN A 168 -14.67 -32.93 21.05
C GLN A 168 -13.60 -32.44 22.04
N GLY A 169 -12.75 -33.34 22.57
CA GLY A 169 -11.66 -32.97 23.47
C GLY A 169 -10.67 -31.98 22.86
N SER A 170 -10.30 -32.17 21.60
CA SER A 170 -9.43 -31.25 20.87
C SER A 170 -10.10 -29.90 20.64
N LEU A 171 -11.42 -29.89 20.42
CA LEU A 171 -12.19 -28.67 20.24
C LEU A 171 -12.30 -27.86 21.53
N VAL A 172 -12.46 -28.50 22.69
CA VAL A 172 -12.44 -27.81 24.00
C VAL A 172 -11.11 -27.10 24.22
N PHE A 173 -9.99 -27.79 23.96
CA PHE A 173 -8.66 -27.18 24.04
C PHE A 173 -8.51 -26.02 23.05
N TRP A 174 -8.91 -26.22 21.79
CA TRP A 174 -8.76 -25.18 20.78
C TRP A 174 -9.60 -23.95 21.12
N LEU A 175 -10.86 -24.14 21.53
CA LEU A 175 -11.74 -23.05 21.93
C LEU A 175 -11.16 -22.25 23.10
N THR A 176 -10.72 -22.93 24.16
CA THR A 176 -10.14 -22.26 25.33
C THR A 176 -8.85 -21.50 24.98
N ASN A 177 -7.98 -22.09 24.16
CA ASN A 177 -6.77 -21.44 23.68
C ASN A 177 -7.04 -20.22 22.78
N SER A 178 -8.03 -20.31 21.88
CA SER A 178 -8.47 -19.21 21.03
C SER A 178 -9.09 -18.08 21.85
N SER A 179 -9.95 -18.41 22.81
CA SER A 179 -10.57 -17.45 23.72
C SER A 179 -9.52 -16.67 24.50
N MET A 180 -8.55 -17.37 25.10
CA MET A 180 -7.45 -16.74 25.83
C MET A 180 -6.60 -15.84 24.94
N THR A 181 -6.40 -16.21 23.66
CA THR A 181 -5.67 -15.38 22.69
C THR A 181 -6.40 -14.07 22.43
N VAL A 182 -7.71 -14.11 22.16
CA VAL A 182 -8.53 -12.91 21.94
C VAL A 182 -8.56 -12.04 23.20
N ILE A 183 -8.79 -12.62 24.38
CA ILE A 183 -8.76 -11.90 25.66
C ILE A 183 -7.41 -11.21 25.87
N GLN A 184 -6.31 -11.92 25.63
CA GLN A 184 -4.96 -11.35 25.74
C GLN A 184 -4.75 -10.20 24.75
N GLN A 185 -5.17 -10.35 23.49
CA GLN A 185 -5.05 -9.29 22.49
C GLN A 185 -5.87 -8.04 22.86
N LEU A 186 -7.13 -8.21 23.28
CA LEU A 186 -7.98 -7.11 23.71
C LEU A 186 -7.42 -6.41 24.95
N SER A 187 -6.94 -7.19 25.93
CA SER A 187 -6.31 -6.65 27.13
C SER A 187 -5.06 -5.82 26.80
N LEU A 188 -4.20 -6.31 25.91
CA LEU A 188 -2.98 -5.60 25.48
C LEU A 188 -3.24 -4.38 24.59
N LYS A 189 -4.47 -4.23 24.08
CA LYS A 189 -4.93 -3.03 23.39
C LYS A 189 -5.52 -1.99 24.33
N HIS A 190 -6.01 -2.40 25.50
CA HIS A 190 -6.62 -1.49 26.47
C HIS A 190 -5.62 -0.42 26.95
N PRO A 191 -5.96 0.88 26.92
CA PRO A 191 -5.02 1.97 27.21
C PRO A 191 -4.42 1.88 28.62
N ASP A 192 -5.22 1.53 29.63
CA ASP A 192 -4.74 1.42 31.01
C ASP A 192 -3.78 0.25 31.22
N VAL A 193 -4.04 -0.88 30.56
CA VAL A 193 -3.16 -2.06 30.61
C VAL A 193 -1.84 -1.73 29.93
N ARG A 194 -1.88 -1.06 28.77
CA ARG A 194 -0.67 -0.59 28.07
C ARG A 194 0.13 0.38 28.91
N LYS A 195 -0.54 1.34 29.57
CA LYS A 195 0.09 2.30 30.48
C LYS A 195 0.77 1.59 31.64
N LYS A 196 0.08 0.66 32.31
CA LYS A 196 0.62 -0.12 33.43
C LYS A 196 1.80 -1.00 33.01
N LEU A 197 1.82 -1.48 31.77
CA LEU A 197 2.89 -2.29 31.18
C LEU A 197 3.99 -1.44 30.50
N GLY A 198 3.95 -0.11 30.55
CA GLY A 198 4.96 0.76 29.93
C GLY A 198 4.98 0.75 28.39
N LEU A 199 3.90 0.30 27.75
CA LEU A 199 3.75 0.21 26.30
C LEU A 199 3.22 1.54 25.72
N PRO A 200 3.60 1.91 24.48
CA PRO A 200 3.19 3.18 23.88
C PRO A 200 1.66 3.25 23.71
N GLN A 201 1.07 4.38 24.09
CA GLN A 201 -0.35 4.65 23.86
C GLN A 201 -0.59 4.92 22.38
N LYS A 202 -1.73 4.43 21.88
CA LYS A 202 -2.22 4.80 20.55
C LYS A 202 -3.03 6.09 20.80
N ASP A 203 -2.41 7.26 20.63
CA ASP A 203 -3.05 8.54 20.96
C ASP A 203 -4.35 8.73 20.13
N PRO A 204 -5.51 8.96 20.77
CA PRO A 204 -6.78 9.24 20.08
C PRO A 204 -6.82 10.59 19.35
N GLN A 205 -5.81 11.46 19.53
CA GLN A 205 -5.76 12.76 18.84
C GLN A 205 -5.47 12.66 17.34
N LEU A 206 -5.24 11.44 16.83
CA LEU A 206 -5.18 11.08 15.41
C LEU A 206 -6.40 10.25 14.94
N GLU A 207 -7.49 10.17 15.73
CA GLU A 207 -8.68 9.34 15.45
C GLU A 207 -10.01 10.12 15.38
N GLY A 208 -10.01 11.46 15.42
CA GLY A 208 -11.22 12.27 15.42
C GLY A 208 -11.30 13.35 14.33
N ALA A 209 -11.31 12.96 13.05
CA ALA A 209 -11.84 13.81 11.96
C ALA A 209 -11.97 12.99 10.66
N HIS A 210 -13.05 12.23 10.51
CA HIS A 210 -13.61 11.94 9.19
C HIS A 210 -15.12 12.19 9.21
N PRO A 211 -15.69 12.59 8.06
CA PRO A 211 -16.79 13.54 7.98
C PRO A 211 -18.15 12.85 7.86
N LYS A 212 -19.17 13.45 8.47
CA LYS A 212 -20.54 13.32 8.00
C LYS A 212 -21.00 14.64 7.38
N GLU A 213 -21.61 14.47 6.22
CA GLU A 213 -22.63 15.30 5.56
C GLU A 213 -22.25 16.40 4.56
N LEU A 214 -22.66 16.08 3.32
CA LEU A 214 -23.16 16.89 2.22
C LEU A 214 -23.68 18.31 2.57
N VAL A 215 -23.24 19.27 1.76
CA VAL A 215 -24.01 20.34 1.08
C VAL A 215 -24.85 21.30 1.94
N ASN A 216 -24.34 22.52 2.18
CA ASN A 216 -24.83 23.77 1.55
C ASN A 216 -23.96 24.99 1.96
N PRO A 217 -23.87 26.05 1.13
CA PRO A 217 -22.98 27.19 1.35
C PRO A 217 -23.66 28.30 2.17
N GLY A 218 -23.16 28.54 3.38
CA GLY A 218 -23.59 29.69 4.18
C GLY A 218 -23.35 29.47 5.67
N GLU A 219 -22.89 30.51 6.35
CA GLU A 219 -22.65 30.61 7.79
C GLU A 219 -21.39 29.92 8.36
N ILE A 220 -20.31 30.72 8.35
CA ILE A 220 -19.15 30.54 9.21
C ILE A 220 -19.58 30.83 10.66
N LYS A 221 -19.63 29.79 11.50
CA LYS A 221 -19.54 29.93 12.97
C LYS A 221 -18.19 29.36 13.43
N ILE A 222 -17.38 30.24 13.99
CA ILE A 222 -16.04 29.99 14.52
C ILE A 222 -16.17 29.57 15.99
N ASP A 223 -15.65 28.40 16.34
CA ASP A 223 -15.43 27.97 17.73
C ASP A 223 -13.93 28.16 18.10
N PRO A 224 -13.57 28.90 19.16
CA PRO A 224 -12.21 29.40 19.37
C PRO A 224 -11.35 28.50 20.27
N SER A 225 -10.91 27.33 19.78
CA SER A 225 -9.93 26.51 20.54
C SER A 225 -8.86 25.75 19.73
N LYS A 226 -8.56 26.15 18.49
CA LYS A 226 -7.49 25.52 17.67
C LYS A 226 -6.55 26.49 16.94
N ASN A 227 -6.25 27.63 17.57
CA ASN A 227 -5.54 28.73 16.92
C ASN A 227 -4.00 28.65 16.88
N GLN A 228 -3.32 27.63 17.40
CA GLN A 228 -1.84 27.64 17.35
C GLN A 228 -1.23 26.95 16.10
N SER A 229 -1.89 25.99 15.46
CA SER A 229 -1.35 25.29 14.27
C SER A 229 -1.95 25.72 12.93
N LYS A 230 -3.20 26.18 12.91
CA LYS A 230 -3.88 26.67 11.68
C LYS A 230 -3.30 27.98 11.15
N ILE A 231 -2.85 28.86 12.05
CA ILE A 231 -2.29 30.18 11.70
C ILE A 231 -0.97 30.03 10.93
N SER A 232 -0.16 29.01 11.25
CA SER A 232 1.13 28.79 10.58
C SER A 232 0.97 28.37 9.11
N VAL A 233 0.02 27.47 8.80
CA VAL A 233 -0.20 26.95 7.43
C VAL A 233 -0.87 27.98 6.51
N GLN A 234 -1.79 28.80 7.04
CA GLN A 234 -2.47 29.84 6.25
C GLN A 234 -1.54 30.98 5.82
N ASN A 235 -0.43 31.19 6.52
CA ASN A 235 0.56 32.21 6.21
C ASN A 235 1.60 31.76 5.17
N LEU A 236 1.61 30.48 4.79
CA LEU A 236 2.53 29.97 3.78
C LEU A 236 2.15 30.46 2.38
N SER A 237 3.18 30.73 1.58
CA SER A 237 3.04 31.03 0.16
C SER A 237 2.53 29.83 -0.64
N PRO A 238 1.91 30.04 -1.82
CA PRO A 238 1.50 28.94 -2.70
C PRO A 238 2.63 27.96 -3.01
N GLN A 239 3.86 28.45 -3.22
CA GLN A 239 5.02 27.61 -3.51
C GLN A 239 5.44 26.75 -2.31
N GLU A 240 5.41 27.30 -1.09
CA GLU A 240 5.69 26.53 0.13
C GLU A 240 4.63 25.45 0.37
N LEU A 241 3.36 25.75 0.08
CA LEU A 241 2.26 24.78 0.16
C LEU A 241 2.45 23.65 -0.85
N VAL A 242 2.92 23.95 -2.08
CA VAL A 242 3.29 22.94 -3.07
C VAL A 242 4.49 22.10 -2.61
N ASN A 243 5.52 22.71 -2.03
CA ASN A 243 6.67 21.95 -1.52
C ASN A 243 6.29 21.03 -0.35
N LEU A 244 5.41 21.51 0.54
CA LEU A 244 4.84 20.67 1.61
C LEU A 244 4.00 19.53 1.03
N SER A 245 3.15 19.78 0.04
CA SER A 245 2.34 18.72 -0.55
C SER A 245 3.22 17.62 -1.16
N ILE A 246 4.29 17.97 -1.88
CA ILE A 246 5.26 17.00 -2.42
C ILE A 246 5.89 16.16 -1.30
N LYS A 247 6.28 16.78 -0.18
CA LYS A 247 6.83 16.07 0.98
C LYS A 247 5.81 15.11 1.60
N HIS A 248 4.54 15.48 1.63
CA HIS A 248 3.46 14.63 2.13
C HIS A 248 3.13 13.49 1.15
N LEU A 249 3.15 13.74 -0.17
CA LEU A 249 3.02 12.72 -1.20
C LEU A 249 4.15 11.68 -1.11
N ALA A 250 5.40 12.13 -0.98
CA ALA A 250 6.56 11.23 -0.78
C ALA A 250 6.43 10.40 0.50
N GLY A 251 5.73 10.93 1.51
CA GLY A 251 5.41 10.23 2.75
C GLY A 251 4.14 9.37 2.72
N GLY A 252 3.48 9.22 1.55
CA GLY A 252 2.25 8.45 1.38
C GLY A 252 0.98 9.10 1.93
N ARG A 253 1.05 10.34 2.43
CA ARG A 253 -0.08 11.08 3.03
C ARG A 253 -0.80 11.91 1.96
N LYS A 254 -1.53 11.22 1.09
CA LYS A 254 -2.20 11.80 -0.08
C LYS A 254 -3.26 12.85 0.27
N ASP A 255 -4.10 12.58 1.28
CA ASP A 255 -5.18 13.49 1.68
C ASP A 255 -4.64 14.82 2.22
N GLU A 256 -3.60 14.77 3.04
CA GLU A 256 -2.93 15.96 3.56
C GLU A 256 -2.27 16.76 2.41
N ALA A 257 -1.60 16.07 1.49
CA ALA A 257 -1.03 16.72 0.31
C ALA A 257 -2.10 17.41 -0.55
N MET A 258 -3.23 16.76 -0.78
CA MET A 258 -4.37 17.34 -1.50
C MET A 258 -4.96 18.55 -0.77
N SER A 259 -4.97 18.56 0.57
CA SER A 259 -5.39 19.73 1.33
C SER A 259 -4.47 20.93 1.13
N PHE A 260 -3.14 20.70 1.12
CA PHE A 260 -2.17 21.76 0.85
C PHE A 260 -2.24 22.25 -0.60
N LEU A 261 -2.42 21.34 -1.57
CA LEU A 261 -2.58 21.71 -2.98
C LEU A 261 -3.86 22.52 -3.22
N ARG A 262 -4.98 22.14 -2.60
CA ARG A 262 -6.23 22.91 -2.65
C ARG A 262 -6.06 24.31 -2.05
N LEU A 263 -5.31 24.43 -0.96
CA LEU A 263 -5.00 25.73 -0.37
C LEU A 263 -4.06 26.55 -1.27
N ALA A 264 -3.10 25.91 -1.95
CA ALA A 264 -2.21 26.56 -2.91
C ALA A 264 -2.99 27.14 -4.08
N ILE A 265 -3.89 26.37 -4.71
CA ILE A 265 -4.72 26.87 -5.82
C ILE A 265 -5.79 27.89 -5.38
N ALA A 266 -6.21 27.85 -4.11
CA ALA A 266 -7.13 28.86 -3.57
C ALA A 266 -6.44 30.22 -3.38
N LYS A 267 -5.12 30.21 -3.09
CA LYS A 267 -4.30 31.43 -2.98
C LYS A 267 -3.80 31.91 -4.34
N ASP A 268 -3.44 30.98 -5.22
CA ASP A 268 -2.96 31.25 -6.57
C ASP A 268 -3.59 30.25 -7.56
N PRO A 269 -4.74 30.62 -8.16
CA PRO A 269 -5.44 29.78 -9.14
C PRO A 269 -4.64 29.53 -10.43
N GLU A 270 -3.54 30.26 -10.63
CA GLU A 270 -2.67 30.20 -11.80
C GLU A 270 -1.43 29.34 -11.55
N ASN A 271 -1.30 28.75 -10.37
CA ASN A 271 -0.15 27.91 -10.01
C ASN A 271 -0.13 26.60 -10.81
N VAL A 272 0.55 26.62 -11.96
CA VAL A 272 0.67 25.48 -12.89
C VAL A 272 1.24 24.23 -12.25
N ARG A 273 2.17 24.38 -11.30
CA ARG A 273 2.79 23.24 -10.60
C ARG A 273 1.82 22.58 -9.63
N ALA A 274 1.02 23.35 -8.90
CA ALA A 274 -0.04 22.82 -8.06
C ALA A 274 -1.11 22.09 -8.89
N LEU A 275 -1.53 22.67 -10.02
CA LEU A 275 -2.52 22.08 -10.92
C LEU A 275 -2.02 20.75 -11.51
N LEU A 276 -0.76 20.67 -11.97
CA LEU A 276 -0.15 19.44 -12.44
C LEU A 276 -0.16 18.35 -11.37
N ILE A 277 0.28 18.68 -10.15
CA ILE A 277 0.37 17.71 -9.06
C ILE A 277 -1.03 17.22 -8.67
N ILE A 278 -2.05 18.11 -8.64
CA ILE A 278 -3.45 17.70 -8.43
C ILE A 278 -3.89 16.72 -9.51
N GLY A 279 -3.66 17.05 -10.79
CA GLY A 279 -4.01 16.19 -11.92
C GLY A 279 -3.36 14.80 -11.84
N GLN A 280 -2.06 14.74 -11.57
CA GLN A 280 -1.33 13.48 -11.35
C GLN A 280 -1.88 12.69 -10.16
N THR A 281 -2.20 13.38 -9.07
CA THR A 281 -2.71 12.77 -7.83
C THR A 281 -4.09 12.15 -8.08
N LEU A 282 -4.98 12.85 -8.80
CA LEU A 282 -6.30 12.35 -9.20
C LEU A 282 -6.20 11.18 -10.19
N LEU A 283 -5.28 11.23 -11.16
CA LEU A 283 -5.03 10.14 -12.11
C LEU A 283 -4.65 8.84 -11.37
N GLN A 284 -3.86 8.95 -10.30
CA GLN A 284 -3.50 7.82 -9.46
C GLN A 284 -4.67 7.30 -8.61
N ASP A 285 -5.63 8.14 -8.23
CA ASP A 285 -6.86 7.71 -7.53
C ASP A 285 -7.89 7.06 -8.46
N GLY A 286 -7.70 7.17 -9.77
CA GLY A 286 -8.65 6.69 -10.77
C GLY A 286 -9.77 7.67 -11.08
N SER A 287 -9.72 8.89 -10.55
CA SER A 287 -10.60 10.01 -10.93
C SER A 287 -10.17 10.60 -12.27
N LEU A 288 -10.37 9.83 -13.34
CA LEU A 288 -9.82 10.14 -14.67
C LEU A 288 -10.38 11.43 -15.28
N PRO A 289 -11.70 11.72 -15.25
CA PRO A 289 -12.24 12.94 -15.85
C PRO A 289 -11.71 14.21 -15.17
N GLU A 290 -11.70 14.22 -13.83
CA GLU A 290 -11.18 15.36 -13.07
C GLU A 290 -9.67 15.51 -13.28
N ALA A 291 -8.92 14.39 -13.33
CA ALA A 291 -7.49 14.43 -13.65
C ALA A 291 -7.23 15.10 -15.00
N THR A 292 -7.98 14.71 -16.04
CA THR A 292 -7.89 15.34 -17.37
C THR A 292 -8.16 16.83 -17.30
N GLU A 293 -9.21 17.28 -16.61
CA GLU A 293 -9.55 18.70 -16.49
C GLU A 293 -8.38 19.53 -15.88
N TYR A 294 -7.79 19.07 -14.78
CA TYR A 294 -6.67 19.76 -14.14
C TYR A 294 -5.41 19.76 -15.03
N LEU A 295 -5.15 18.68 -15.76
CA LEU A 295 -3.99 18.56 -16.65
C LEU A 295 -4.16 19.42 -17.90
N GLU A 296 -5.34 19.44 -18.52
CA GLU A 296 -5.66 20.31 -19.66
C GLU A 296 -5.62 21.79 -19.27
N ARG A 297 -6.13 22.14 -18.08
CA ARG A 297 -6.01 23.49 -17.54
C ARG A 297 -4.55 23.90 -17.35
N THR A 298 -3.69 22.97 -16.91
CA THR A 298 -2.25 23.20 -16.80
C THR A 298 -1.62 23.48 -18.17
N ILE A 299 -1.92 22.64 -19.17
CA ILE A 299 -1.44 22.78 -20.54
C ILE A 299 -1.88 24.13 -21.12
N ALA A 300 -3.16 24.48 -21.01
CA ALA A 300 -3.70 25.72 -21.53
C ALA A 300 -2.96 26.94 -20.95
N LYS A 301 -2.68 26.94 -19.65
CA LYS A 301 -1.93 28.02 -18.99
C LYS A 301 -0.48 28.11 -19.47
N LEU A 302 0.20 26.98 -19.66
CA LEU A 302 1.57 26.95 -20.15
C LEU A 302 1.68 27.39 -21.62
N LEU A 303 0.68 27.10 -22.44
CA LEU A 303 0.62 27.57 -23.83
C LEU A 303 0.35 29.09 -23.91
N LEU A 304 -0.45 29.66 -23.00
CA LEU A 304 -0.69 31.11 -22.97
C LEU A 304 0.55 31.94 -22.57
N LYS A 305 1.56 31.33 -21.94
CA LYS A 305 2.82 31.98 -21.53
C LYS A 305 3.87 32.11 -22.66
N GLU A 306 3.46 32.02 -23.93
CA GLU A 306 4.30 31.85 -25.11
C GLU A 306 5.52 32.78 -25.27
N ASN A 307 5.54 33.95 -24.60
CA ASN A 307 6.62 34.93 -24.75
C ASN A 307 7.83 34.73 -23.80
N GLN A 308 7.76 33.84 -22.79
CA GLN A 308 8.89 33.51 -21.90
C GLN A 308 8.78 32.06 -21.39
N LYS A 309 9.14 31.07 -22.22
CA LYS A 309 9.21 29.66 -21.77
C LYS A 309 10.48 29.45 -20.96
N GLU A 310 10.37 29.54 -19.64
CA GLU A 310 11.41 29.06 -18.74
C GLU A 310 11.60 27.55 -18.89
N ILE A 311 12.78 27.04 -18.54
CA ILE A 311 13.09 25.59 -18.59
C ILE A 311 12.05 24.79 -17.78
N GLU A 312 11.64 25.29 -16.61
CA GLU A 312 10.62 24.66 -15.77
C GLU A 312 9.25 24.60 -16.46
N ASP A 313 8.87 25.62 -17.23
CA ASP A 313 7.58 25.64 -17.96
C ASP A 313 7.56 24.60 -19.10
N VAL A 314 8.70 24.32 -19.75
CA VAL A 314 8.82 23.26 -20.76
C VAL A 314 8.67 21.87 -20.13
N ASP A 315 9.35 21.62 -19.01
CA ASP A 315 9.26 20.36 -18.26
C ASP A 315 7.81 20.08 -17.82
N LEU A 316 7.14 21.10 -17.28
CA LEU A 316 5.74 21.01 -16.85
C LEU A 316 4.79 20.78 -18.03
N LEU A 317 5.09 21.32 -19.22
CA LEU A 317 4.28 21.11 -20.42
C LEU A 317 4.40 19.66 -20.95
N ILE A 318 5.60 19.10 -20.92
CA ILE A 318 5.85 17.70 -21.27
C ILE A 318 5.10 16.79 -20.30
N LEU A 319 5.30 16.97 -18.99
CA LEU A 319 4.65 16.14 -17.97
C LEU A 319 3.12 16.25 -18.03
N SER A 320 2.56 17.46 -18.12
CA SER A 320 1.11 17.65 -18.19
C SER A 320 0.52 16.99 -19.43
N SER A 321 1.16 17.11 -20.59
CA SER A 321 0.74 16.46 -21.84
C SER A 321 0.83 14.93 -21.75
N GLN A 322 1.89 14.40 -21.13
CA GLN A 322 2.05 12.96 -20.92
C GLN A 322 0.92 12.40 -20.07
N TRP A 323 0.66 13.01 -18.90
CA TRP A 323 -0.37 12.52 -17.99
C TRP A 323 -1.79 12.74 -18.52
N ALA A 324 -2.05 13.83 -19.26
CA ALA A 324 -3.33 14.04 -19.93
C ALA A 324 -3.58 12.96 -20.98
N GLY A 325 -2.54 12.62 -21.75
CA GLY A 325 -2.56 11.50 -22.69
C GLY A 325 -2.95 10.18 -22.03
N VAL A 326 -2.26 9.82 -20.94
CA VAL A 326 -2.57 8.61 -20.15
C VAL A 326 -4.00 8.65 -19.59
N ALA A 327 -4.44 9.79 -19.06
CA ALA A 327 -5.77 9.96 -18.49
C ALA A 327 -6.87 9.73 -19.53
N CYS A 328 -6.72 10.29 -20.74
CA CYS A 328 -7.66 10.12 -21.84
C CYS A 328 -7.68 8.69 -22.37
N ILE A 329 -6.51 8.05 -22.55
CA ILE A 329 -6.43 6.64 -23.00
C ILE A 329 -7.14 5.71 -21.99
N ARG A 330 -6.95 5.92 -20.69
CA ARG A 330 -7.63 5.13 -19.65
C ARG A 330 -9.15 5.33 -19.61
N GLN A 331 -9.65 6.45 -20.13
CA GLN A 331 -11.09 6.69 -20.32
C GLN A 331 -11.64 6.06 -21.62
N GLY A 332 -10.79 5.41 -22.42
CA GLY A 332 -11.16 4.89 -23.74
C GLY A 332 -11.13 5.94 -24.85
N LYS A 333 -10.71 7.18 -24.54
CA LYS A 333 -10.61 8.29 -25.49
C LYS A 333 -9.25 8.29 -26.19
N MET A 334 -9.02 7.30 -27.06
CA MET A 334 -7.72 7.10 -27.72
C MET A 334 -7.28 8.31 -28.55
N GLY A 335 -8.20 8.96 -29.29
CA GLY A 335 -7.89 10.11 -30.13
C GLY A 335 -7.42 11.34 -29.33
N GLU A 336 -8.14 11.71 -28.26
CA GLU A 336 -7.74 12.80 -27.35
C GLU A 336 -6.40 12.47 -26.68
N GLY A 337 -6.20 11.21 -26.29
CA GLY A 337 -4.96 10.74 -25.69
C GLY A 337 -3.75 10.88 -26.61
N LEU A 338 -3.88 10.45 -27.87
CA LEU A 338 -2.86 10.63 -28.91
C LEU A 338 -2.56 12.10 -29.15
N ALA A 339 -3.58 12.96 -29.26
CA ALA A 339 -3.36 14.39 -29.50
C ALA A 339 -2.51 15.06 -28.40
N HIS A 340 -2.69 14.65 -27.13
CA HIS A 340 -1.84 15.13 -26.05
C HIS A 340 -0.41 14.61 -26.14
N LEU A 341 -0.21 13.33 -26.46
CA LEU A 341 1.13 12.75 -26.58
C LEU A 341 1.89 13.28 -27.80
N GLU A 342 1.22 13.46 -28.94
CA GLU A 342 1.80 14.04 -30.15
C GLU A 342 2.28 15.47 -29.93
N ARG A 343 1.65 16.23 -29.03
CA ARG A 343 2.16 17.55 -28.63
C ARG A 343 3.60 17.49 -28.16
N ILE A 344 3.99 16.44 -27.42
CA ILE A 344 5.36 16.28 -26.93
C ILE A 344 6.33 16.20 -28.11
N ALA A 345 5.99 15.43 -29.15
CA ALA A 345 6.81 15.29 -30.36
C ALA A 345 6.92 16.58 -31.19
N THR A 346 6.00 17.54 -31.02
CA THR A 346 6.09 18.86 -31.67
C THR A 346 7.00 19.85 -30.92
N LEU A 347 7.40 19.53 -29.69
CA LEU A 347 8.30 20.39 -28.91
C LEU A 347 9.74 20.22 -29.42
N LYS A 348 10.50 21.31 -29.37
CA LYS A 348 11.96 21.24 -29.54
C LYS A 348 12.54 20.41 -28.39
N GLU A 349 13.45 19.49 -28.72
CA GLU A 349 14.19 18.69 -27.74
C GLU A 349 14.81 19.62 -26.66
N PRO A 350 14.49 19.42 -25.37
CA PRO A 350 15.02 20.26 -24.29
C PRO A 350 16.52 20.04 -24.07
N ASP A 351 17.29 21.08 -23.80
CA ASP A 351 18.72 20.95 -23.48
C ASP A 351 18.98 20.47 -22.04
N ASP A 352 18.07 20.80 -21.11
CA ASP A 352 18.17 20.43 -19.70
C ASP A 352 18.04 18.91 -19.51
N PRO A 353 18.97 18.23 -18.79
CA PRO A 353 18.97 16.78 -18.65
C PRO A 353 17.67 16.19 -18.09
N LYS A 354 17.03 16.86 -17.13
CA LYS A 354 15.79 16.39 -16.49
C LYS A 354 14.63 16.46 -17.48
N SER A 355 14.48 17.61 -18.13
CA SER A 355 13.43 17.86 -19.13
C SER A 355 13.61 16.95 -20.36
N LYS A 356 14.87 16.71 -20.77
CA LYS A 356 15.23 15.79 -21.85
C LYS A 356 14.84 14.35 -21.54
N ALA A 357 15.06 13.88 -20.30
CA ALA A 357 14.62 12.55 -19.89
C ALA A 357 13.10 12.39 -20.01
N HIS A 358 12.33 13.34 -19.46
CA HIS A 358 10.85 13.32 -19.58
C HIS A 358 10.36 13.44 -21.03
N TYR A 359 11.08 14.17 -21.88
CA TYR A 359 10.77 14.27 -23.31
C TYR A 359 10.83 12.89 -23.98
N TYR A 360 11.91 12.14 -23.77
CA TYR A 360 12.03 10.80 -24.35
C TYR A 360 11.11 9.76 -23.69
N ASP A 361 10.85 9.86 -22.38
CA ASP A 361 9.79 9.06 -21.73
C ASP A 361 8.42 9.29 -22.39
N GLY A 362 8.12 10.54 -22.72
CA GLY A 362 6.92 10.95 -23.45
C GLY A 362 6.87 10.37 -24.87
N LEU A 363 7.98 10.36 -25.60
CA LEU A 363 8.08 9.76 -26.93
C LEU A 363 7.89 8.25 -26.91
N VAL A 364 8.46 7.54 -25.94
CA VAL A 364 8.25 6.08 -25.78
C VAL A 364 6.78 5.77 -25.51
N LEU A 365 6.11 6.58 -24.67
CA LEU A 365 4.68 6.44 -24.42
C LEU A 365 3.84 6.73 -25.67
N LEU A 366 4.21 7.76 -26.45
CA LEU A 366 3.60 8.04 -27.74
C LEU A 366 3.76 6.85 -28.70
N SER A 367 4.96 6.28 -28.82
CA SER A 367 5.22 5.10 -29.65
C SER A 367 4.34 3.92 -29.27
N SER A 368 4.23 3.60 -27.98
CA SER A 368 3.34 2.53 -27.49
C SER A 368 1.88 2.79 -27.89
N THR A 369 1.43 4.04 -27.80
CA THR A 369 0.07 4.42 -28.16
C THR A 369 -0.16 4.36 -29.68
N LEU A 370 0.83 4.76 -30.48
CA LEU A 370 0.80 4.71 -31.95
C LEU A 370 0.73 3.27 -32.47
N ILE A 371 1.43 2.33 -31.84
CA ILE A 371 1.35 0.89 -32.18
C ILE A 371 -0.08 0.40 -32.00
N ASN A 372 -0.70 0.71 -30.85
CA ASN A 372 -2.10 0.35 -30.59
C ASN A 372 -3.08 1.01 -31.58
N ALA A 373 -2.72 2.15 -32.16
CA ALA A 373 -3.48 2.84 -33.19
C ALA A 373 -3.13 2.40 -34.63
N GLY A 374 -2.26 1.40 -34.80
CA GLY A 374 -1.84 0.89 -36.12
C GLY A 374 -0.82 1.77 -36.86
N ARG A 375 -0.31 2.84 -36.25
CA ARG A 375 0.69 3.77 -36.80
C ARG A 375 2.11 3.36 -36.45
N LYS A 376 2.46 2.12 -36.77
CA LYS A 376 3.71 1.47 -36.35
C LYS A 376 4.97 2.15 -36.92
N LYS A 377 4.93 2.66 -38.15
CA LYS A 377 6.06 3.39 -38.76
C LYS A 377 6.46 4.64 -37.97
N ASP A 378 5.46 5.41 -37.55
CA ASP A 378 5.67 6.61 -36.72
C ASP A 378 6.25 6.21 -35.36
N ALA A 379 5.75 5.11 -34.78
CA ALA A 379 6.24 4.59 -33.50
C ALA A 379 7.72 4.19 -33.54
N ILE A 380 8.17 3.52 -34.62
CA ILE A 380 9.57 3.12 -34.82
C ILE A 380 10.48 4.34 -34.88
N ASN A 381 10.10 5.39 -35.63
CA ASN A 381 10.90 6.61 -35.72
C ASN A 381 11.15 7.23 -34.34
N TYR A 382 10.11 7.36 -33.51
CA TYR A 382 10.24 7.89 -32.16
C TYR A 382 11.02 6.96 -31.22
N LEU A 383 10.91 5.64 -31.36
CA LEU A 383 11.71 4.67 -30.60
C LEU A 383 13.19 4.71 -30.99
N GLN A 384 13.53 4.93 -32.25
CA GLN A 384 14.91 5.13 -32.70
C GLN A 384 15.50 6.40 -32.09
N MET A 385 14.73 7.50 -32.06
CA MET A 385 15.14 8.73 -31.38
C MET A 385 15.38 8.50 -29.89
N ALA A 386 14.47 7.80 -29.20
CA ALA A 386 14.62 7.46 -27.79
C ALA A 386 15.84 6.57 -27.53
N THR A 387 16.05 5.54 -28.36
CA THR A 387 17.20 4.62 -28.25
C THR A 387 18.54 5.32 -28.47
N ALA A 388 18.58 6.33 -29.35
CA ALA A 388 19.78 7.15 -29.56
C ALA A 388 20.14 7.99 -28.32
N TYR A 389 19.14 8.35 -27.50
CA TYR A 389 19.33 9.05 -26.23
C TYR A 389 19.70 8.09 -25.08
N ASP A 390 18.94 7.00 -24.92
CA ASP A 390 19.18 5.98 -23.90
C ASP A 390 18.96 4.58 -24.49
N GLU A 391 20.04 3.81 -24.49
CA GLU A 391 20.11 2.45 -25.01
C GLU A 391 19.13 1.48 -24.33
N SER A 392 18.65 1.79 -23.11
CA SER A 392 17.63 0.99 -22.42
C SER A 392 16.30 0.90 -23.17
N TYR A 393 16.01 1.83 -24.10
CA TYR A 393 14.81 1.77 -24.94
C TYR A 393 14.92 0.81 -26.13
N ARG A 394 16.10 0.22 -26.40
CA ARG A 394 16.31 -0.69 -27.53
C ARG A 394 15.39 -1.91 -27.48
N GLU A 395 15.04 -2.38 -26.28
CA GLU A 395 14.12 -3.51 -26.13
C GLU A 395 12.75 -3.22 -26.76
N PHE A 396 12.21 -2.01 -26.57
CA PHE A 396 10.93 -1.61 -27.15
C PHE A 396 11.01 -1.50 -28.68
N LEU A 397 12.15 -1.01 -29.21
CA LEU A 397 12.39 -0.94 -30.65
C LEU A 397 12.44 -2.35 -31.28
N GLN A 398 13.18 -3.28 -30.69
CA GLN A 398 13.28 -4.66 -31.17
C GLN A 398 11.93 -5.38 -31.13
N GLN A 399 11.15 -5.19 -30.06
CA GLN A 399 9.79 -5.74 -29.99
C GLN A 399 8.90 -5.25 -31.14
N CYS A 400 9.04 -3.98 -31.52
CA CYS A 400 8.32 -3.42 -32.67
C CYS A 400 8.80 -4.03 -33.99
N GLU A 401 10.11 -4.12 -34.23
CA GLU A 401 10.69 -4.62 -35.48
C GLU A 401 10.39 -6.12 -35.69
N ASN A 402 10.51 -6.95 -34.65
CA ASN A 402 10.32 -8.41 -34.75
C ASN A 402 8.89 -8.84 -35.13
N GLU A 403 7.87 -8.06 -34.73
CA GLU A 403 6.50 -8.29 -35.17
C GLU A 403 6.31 -8.00 -36.69
N GLU A 404 7.16 -7.16 -37.29
CA GLU A 404 7.14 -6.89 -38.73
C GLU A 404 7.70 -8.07 -39.52
N ASP A 405 8.70 -8.78 -38.99
CA ASP A 405 9.26 -10.00 -39.58
C ASP A 405 8.25 -11.16 -39.58
N LEU A 406 7.42 -11.27 -38.54
CA LEU A 406 6.36 -12.29 -38.48
C LEU A 406 5.27 -12.05 -39.53
N ILE A 407 4.82 -10.81 -39.70
CA ILE A 407 3.76 -10.44 -40.66
C ILE A 407 4.30 -10.45 -42.10
N SER A 408 5.54 -9.99 -42.32
CA SER A 408 6.19 -9.98 -43.64
C SER A 408 6.50 -11.40 -44.12
N ASN A 409 6.91 -12.29 -43.23
CA ASN A 409 7.08 -13.71 -43.56
C ASN A 409 5.74 -14.38 -43.90
N ASP A 410 4.66 -14.09 -43.15
CA ASP A 410 3.33 -14.69 -43.39
C ASP A 410 2.67 -14.21 -44.70
N LEU A 411 2.95 -12.97 -45.12
CA LEU A 411 2.53 -12.45 -46.43
C LEU A 411 3.39 -12.98 -47.59
N ALA A 412 4.65 -13.31 -47.34
CA ALA A 412 5.55 -13.89 -48.35
C ALA A 412 5.26 -15.38 -48.61
N THR A 413 4.85 -16.15 -47.59
CA THR A 413 4.36 -17.53 -47.76
C THR A 413 3.03 -17.56 -48.51
N ARG A 414 2.07 -16.69 -48.19
CA ARG A 414 0.77 -16.64 -48.90
C ARG A 414 0.81 -16.17 -50.35
N ARG A 415 1.92 -15.62 -50.83
CA ARG A 415 2.13 -15.28 -52.25
C ARG A 415 2.89 -16.37 -53.03
N ARG A 416 3.38 -17.40 -52.34
CA ARG A 416 4.10 -18.54 -52.93
C ARG A 416 3.27 -19.83 -53.02
N ASP A 417 2.09 -19.83 -52.40
CA ASP A 417 1.01 -20.80 -52.60
C ASP A 417 -0.08 -20.18 -53.49
#